data_AF-A0AAD3DAU6-F1
#
_entry.id   AF-A0AAD3DAU6-F1
#
_cell.length_a   1.000
_cell.length_b   1.000
_cell.length_c   1.000
_cell.angle_alpha   90.00
_cell.angle_beta   90.00
_cell.angle_gamma   90.00
#
_symmetry.space_group_name_H-M   'P 1'
#
loop_
_entity.id
_entity.type
_entity.pdbx_description
1 polymer ?
#
loop_
_entity_poly.entity_id
_entity_poly.type
_entity_poly.pdbx_seq_one_letter_code
_entity_poly.pdbx_strand_id
1 'polypeptide(L)'
;MRPLLLLALLLGLVVFCASENDVYYEEEEYYEDEDESFENSTLSDEISEIELTPRIIGGDDVQTGQYPWFAKGLRPSGSFAGCSGVLVSSEYVLTAAHCLGSFRKFQIGALCNDDDNCGQESETIWIQDEFVHPDYDDESLDFDVALVKLRNASTIQPATLDMDNLVGEYEHGEDNLWVMGFGLTDEDDFSSTSEHLQHVDVSFVDFDICNENYRGTLTESMMCAAESSKDSCYGDSGGPLIDVNDGLIVGIVSSGRKCNQERFPGIYSKVYDSFDWILNTICFTGGHDSPRPEFCEGVTAQPTAAPSPTPTIKSTCRQKNKSRFELRIKTDRFSEDENRFIVKMRKNGKFKKARFRSRFGQLLSHKEYLLSKCLNKNKCYKLFMFDTYGDGFINDDKAWYEARFNDEVVVERSYFKHGFKEVSDAFGNC
;
A
#
# COMPACT_ATOMS: atom_id res chain seq x y z
N MET A 1 51.87 59.71 17.70
CA MET A 1 51.46 59.03 18.97
C MET A 1 52.16 57.67 19.02
N ARG A 2 52.07 56.94 20.14
CA ARG A 2 52.76 55.66 20.42
C ARG A 2 51.74 54.50 20.41
N PRO A 3 52.14 53.21 20.32
CA PRO A 3 53.42 52.66 19.81
C PRO A 3 53.35 51.25 19.11
N LEU A 4 54.52 50.76 18.63
CA LEU A 4 55.04 49.35 18.65
C LEU A 4 54.21 48.18 17.97
N LEU A 5 54.77 47.04 17.54
CA LEU A 5 56.10 46.68 16.98
C LEU A 5 56.18 45.23 16.41
N LEU A 6 57.12 45.00 15.47
CA LEU A 6 58.03 43.83 15.31
C LEU A 6 57.56 42.36 15.06
N LEU A 7 58.27 41.71 14.10
CA LEU A 7 58.84 40.33 14.05
C LEU A 7 57.98 39.07 14.36
N ALA A 8 58.27 37.84 13.89
CA ALA A 8 58.83 37.28 12.63
C ALA A 8 58.92 35.71 12.72
N LEU A 9 59.47 35.08 11.66
CA LEU A 9 60.20 33.78 11.64
C LEU A 9 59.42 32.44 11.53
N LEU A 10 59.54 31.83 10.33
CA LEU A 10 60.02 30.47 10.02
C LEU A 10 59.25 29.17 10.41
N LEU A 11 59.12 28.33 9.36
CA LEU A 11 59.36 26.88 9.29
C LEU A 11 58.65 25.90 10.24
N GLY A 12 57.92 24.95 9.65
CA GLY A 12 57.33 23.79 10.34
C GLY A 12 56.90 22.66 9.40
N LEU A 13 57.78 22.23 8.48
CA LEU A 13 57.46 21.13 7.55
C LEU A 13 57.79 19.78 8.21
N VAL A 14 56.78 19.09 8.73
CA VAL A 14 56.90 17.73 9.28
C VAL A 14 55.88 16.82 8.59
N VAL A 15 56.38 15.84 7.84
CA VAL A 15 55.57 14.71 7.36
C VAL A 15 55.87 13.51 8.25
N PHE A 16 54.84 12.98 8.90
CA PHE A 16 54.83 11.63 9.45
C PHE A 16 53.53 10.92 9.06
N CYS A 17 53.58 9.60 9.06
CA CYS A 17 52.51 8.70 8.61
C CYS A 17 52.34 7.57 9.67
N ALA A 18 51.31 6.74 9.49
CA ALA A 18 50.62 5.94 10.53
C ALA A 18 49.70 6.82 11.40
N SER A 19 48.37 6.65 11.46
CA SER A 19 47.48 5.47 11.58
C SER A 19 47.29 4.98 13.01
N GLU A 20 46.08 5.16 13.53
CA GLU A 20 45.25 4.09 14.10
C GLU A 20 43.78 4.54 14.16
N ASN A 21 42.86 3.66 14.56
CA ASN A 21 41.46 4.01 14.75
C ASN A 21 41.27 4.46 16.20
N ASP A 22 40.33 5.37 16.44
CA ASP A 22 39.53 5.30 17.67
C ASP A 22 38.07 5.63 17.39
N VAL A 23 37.18 5.01 18.16
CA VAL A 23 35.73 5.19 18.10
C VAL A 23 35.29 5.72 19.46
N TYR A 24 35.01 7.01 19.53
CA TYR A 24 34.44 7.61 20.71
C TYR A 24 32.93 7.35 20.76
N TYR A 25 32.50 6.74 21.86
CA TYR A 25 31.17 6.93 22.40
C TYR A 25 31.29 8.07 23.41
N GLU A 26 30.37 9.03 23.36
CA GLU A 26 30.19 9.98 24.45
C GLU A 26 28.87 9.66 25.16
N GLU A 27 28.91 9.71 26.49
CA GLU A 27 27.77 9.53 27.39
C GLU A 27 27.31 10.94 27.78
N GLU A 28 26.04 11.30 27.54
CA GLU A 28 25.52 12.59 28.00
C GLU A 28 25.03 12.48 29.45
N GLU A 29 25.55 13.34 30.32
CA GLU A 29 25.18 13.40 31.74
C GLU A 29 23.85 14.15 31.95
N TYR A 30 23.10 13.71 32.95
CA TYR A 30 21.78 14.24 33.28
C TYR A 30 21.90 15.44 34.23
N TYR A 31 21.46 16.61 33.78
CA TYR A 31 21.38 17.84 34.58
C TYR A 31 19.94 18.38 34.61
N GLU A 32 19.42 18.62 35.81
CA GLU A 32 18.16 19.31 36.07
C GLU A 32 18.48 20.77 36.44
N ASP A 33 17.83 21.74 35.78
CA ASP A 33 17.75 23.14 36.21
C ASP A 33 16.39 23.71 35.74
N GLU A 34 15.83 24.65 36.49
CA GLU A 34 14.42 25.09 36.40
C GLU A 34 14.20 26.32 35.49
N ASP A 35 12.96 26.45 34.98
CA ASP A 35 12.27 27.64 34.45
C ASP A 35 13.09 28.90 34.06
N GLU A 36 13.19 29.18 32.76
CA GLU A 36 12.89 30.53 32.27
C GLU A 36 12.30 30.50 30.84
N SER A 37 11.32 31.38 30.57
CA SER A 37 10.49 31.31 29.37
C SER A 37 10.99 32.20 28.23
N PHE A 38 11.16 31.62 27.04
CA PHE A 38 11.20 32.40 25.80
C PHE A 38 10.64 31.60 24.62
N GLU A 39 9.80 32.23 23.81
CA GLU A 39 9.24 31.63 22.60
C GLU A 39 10.33 31.48 21.53
N ASN A 40 10.43 30.30 20.92
CA ASN A 40 10.95 30.22 19.55
C ASN A 40 10.33 29.04 18.79
N SER A 41 9.87 29.31 17.58
CA SER A 41 9.23 28.32 16.72
C SER A 41 10.27 27.45 16.01
N THR A 42 10.14 26.13 16.13
CA THR A 42 10.73 25.17 15.20
C THR A 42 9.68 24.17 14.75
N LEU A 43 9.27 24.30 13.49
CA LEU A 43 8.20 23.52 12.85
C LEU A 43 8.70 22.10 12.49
N SER A 44 8.80 21.22 13.49
CA SER A 44 9.24 19.82 13.33
C SER A 44 8.13 18.78 13.49
N ASP A 45 6.93 19.20 13.93
CA ASP A 45 5.87 18.29 14.37
C ASP A 45 4.82 18.01 13.26
N GLU A 46 4.99 18.57 12.06
CA GLU A 46 4.07 18.39 10.91
C GLU A 46 4.31 17.10 10.08
N ILE A 47 4.63 15.99 10.75
CA ILE A 47 4.45 14.64 10.17
C ILE A 47 3.73 13.75 11.19
N SER A 48 2.50 14.15 11.53
CA SER A 48 1.49 13.23 12.07
C SER A 48 0.94 12.38 10.92
N GLU A 49 0.86 11.07 11.08
CA GLU A 49 0.04 10.20 10.22
C GLU A 49 -1.39 10.77 10.19
N ILE A 50 -1.88 11.11 9.00
CA ILE A 50 -3.22 11.71 8.85
C ILE A 50 -4.22 10.58 8.58
N GLU A 51 -4.76 9.97 9.64
CA GLU A 51 -6.04 9.27 9.49
C GLU A 51 -7.10 10.31 9.11
N LEU A 52 -7.53 10.25 7.85
CA LEU A 52 -8.57 11.13 7.32
C LEU A 52 -9.94 10.70 7.88
N THR A 53 -10.69 11.65 8.44
CA THR A 53 -12.12 11.47 8.63
C THR A 53 -12.82 11.84 7.31
N PRO A 54 -13.53 10.91 6.65
CA PRO A 54 -14.24 11.23 5.41
C PRO A 54 -15.35 12.24 5.70
N ARG A 55 -15.66 13.10 4.73
CA ARG A 55 -16.59 14.22 4.88
C ARG A 55 -17.31 14.53 3.57
N ILE A 56 -18.60 14.88 3.63
CA ILE A 56 -19.34 15.33 2.44
C ILE A 56 -20.05 16.64 2.79
N ILE A 57 -19.30 17.74 2.75
CA ILE A 57 -19.79 19.05 3.19
C ILE A 57 -20.49 19.75 2.03
N GLY A 58 -21.69 20.26 2.28
CA GLY A 58 -22.47 20.99 1.28
C GLY A 58 -22.98 20.15 0.10
N GLY A 59 -23.03 18.82 0.25
CA GLY A 59 -23.62 17.89 -0.73
C GLY A 59 -25.14 17.79 -0.69
N ASP A 60 -25.66 16.92 -1.56
CA ASP A 60 -27.08 16.58 -1.67
C ASP A 60 -27.32 15.07 -1.44
N ASP A 61 -28.53 14.71 -0.99
CA ASP A 61 -28.95 13.33 -0.76
C ASP A 61 -28.97 12.52 -2.09
N VAL A 62 -28.22 11.42 -2.16
CA VAL A 62 -28.31 10.44 -3.26
C VAL A 62 -29.74 9.89 -3.35
N GLN A 63 -30.33 9.83 -4.53
CA GLN A 63 -31.70 9.32 -4.68
C GLN A 63 -31.72 7.78 -4.75
N THR A 64 -32.81 7.17 -4.27
CA THR A 64 -32.98 5.70 -4.28
C THR A 64 -32.79 5.12 -5.69
N GLY A 65 -31.85 4.18 -5.82
CA GLY A 65 -31.50 3.52 -7.08
C GLY A 65 -30.52 4.30 -7.98
N GLN A 66 -30.01 5.46 -7.55
CA GLN A 66 -29.07 6.28 -8.34
C GLN A 66 -27.65 5.66 -8.39
N TYR A 67 -27.07 5.30 -7.24
CA TYR A 67 -25.73 4.71 -7.12
C TYR A 67 -25.75 3.35 -6.39
N PRO A 68 -26.49 2.34 -6.90
CA PRO A 68 -26.71 1.07 -6.19
C PRO A 68 -25.43 0.24 -6.03
N TRP A 69 -24.40 0.47 -6.86
CA TRP A 69 -23.11 -0.20 -6.76
C TRP A 69 -22.22 0.32 -5.61
N PHE A 70 -22.63 1.35 -4.86
CA PHE A 70 -21.82 1.90 -3.76
C PHE A 70 -21.64 0.86 -2.65
N ALA A 71 -20.39 0.58 -2.29
CA ALA A 71 -20.01 -0.49 -1.38
C ALA A 71 -19.41 0.10 -0.09
N LYS A 72 -20.21 0.16 0.97
CA LYS A 72 -19.79 0.67 2.28
C LYS A 72 -18.94 -0.37 3.02
N GLY A 73 -17.69 -0.05 3.32
CA GLY A 73 -16.79 -0.94 4.05
C GLY A 73 -17.17 -1.04 5.52
N LEU A 74 -17.43 -2.26 6.01
CA LEU A 74 -17.86 -2.49 7.39
C LEU A 74 -16.83 -3.33 8.17
N ARG A 75 -16.62 -2.94 9.42
CA ARG A 75 -15.90 -3.72 10.43
C ARG A 75 -16.70 -4.98 10.80
N PRO A 76 -16.10 -6.02 11.43
CA PRO A 76 -16.81 -7.25 11.80
C PRO A 76 -18.10 -6.99 12.61
N SER A 77 -18.05 -5.99 13.51
CA SER A 77 -19.15 -5.42 14.29
C SER A 77 -20.37 -4.97 13.48
N GLY A 78 -20.20 -4.64 12.20
CA GLY A 78 -21.22 -3.95 11.39
C GLY A 78 -21.12 -2.42 11.41
N SER A 79 -20.26 -1.83 12.25
CA SER A 79 -19.98 -0.40 12.20
C SER A 79 -19.15 -0.05 10.95
N PHE A 80 -19.37 1.14 10.40
CA PHE A 80 -18.61 1.68 9.28
C PHE A 80 -17.09 1.67 9.55
N ALA A 81 -16.30 1.40 8.51
CA ALA A 81 -14.85 1.38 8.58
C ALA A 81 -14.22 2.79 8.48
N GLY A 82 -14.87 3.71 7.75
CA GLY A 82 -14.26 4.96 7.26
C GLY A 82 -13.91 4.88 5.77
N CYS A 83 -13.79 3.66 5.23
CA CYS A 83 -13.57 3.40 3.81
C CYS A 83 -14.80 2.80 3.12
N SER A 84 -14.94 3.08 1.82
CA SER A 84 -15.95 2.55 0.91
C SER A 84 -15.31 1.94 -0.35
N GLY A 85 -16.07 1.85 -1.44
CA GLY A 85 -15.68 1.22 -2.69
C GLY A 85 -16.84 1.20 -3.68
N VAL A 86 -16.61 0.62 -4.86
CA VAL A 86 -17.61 0.46 -5.90
C VAL A 86 -17.63 -0.99 -6.41
N LEU A 87 -18.83 -1.57 -6.55
CA LEU A 87 -19.01 -2.87 -7.18
C LEU A 87 -18.69 -2.77 -8.68
N VAL A 88 -17.63 -3.44 -9.14
CA VAL A 88 -17.17 -3.42 -10.56
C VAL A 88 -17.45 -4.73 -11.30
N SER A 89 -17.72 -5.80 -10.56
CA SER A 89 -18.45 -6.98 -11.05
C SER A 89 -19.19 -7.60 -9.89
N SER A 90 -20.10 -8.55 -10.13
CA SER A 90 -20.90 -9.18 -9.07
C SER A 90 -20.07 -9.77 -7.91
N GLU A 91 -18.81 -10.15 -8.13
CA GLU A 91 -17.92 -10.67 -7.09
C GLU A 91 -16.82 -9.71 -6.64
N TYR A 92 -16.68 -8.52 -7.22
CA TYR A 92 -15.53 -7.64 -6.97
C TYR A 92 -15.93 -6.20 -6.66
N VAL A 93 -15.41 -5.70 -5.54
CA VAL A 93 -15.40 -4.28 -5.19
C VAL A 93 -14.02 -3.69 -5.50
N LEU A 94 -13.99 -2.56 -6.18
CA LEU A 94 -12.79 -1.72 -6.35
C LEU A 94 -12.78 -0.66 -5.24
N THR A 95 -11.61 -0.43 -4.65
CA THR A 95 -11.40 0.48 -3.50
C THR A 95 -9.94 0.96 -3.49
N ALA A 96 -9.54 1.77 -2.51
CA ALA A 96 -8.15 2.18 -2.32
C ALA A 96 -7.33 1.06 -1.64
N ALA A 97 -6.02 1.03 -1.89
CA ALA A 97 -5.11 0.08 -1.26
C ALA A 97 -4.89 0.39 0.23
N HIS A 98 -4.78 1.68 0.61
CA HIS A 98 -4.65 2.10 2.01
C HIS A 98 -5.86 1.70 2.89
N CYS A 99 -7.01 1.42 2.27
CA CYS A 99 -8.24 1.04 2.97
C CYS A 99 -8.29 -0.44 3.41
N LEU A 100 -7.38 -1.29 2.93
CA LEU A 100 -7.38 -2.71 3.27
C LEU A 100 -7.14 -2.94 4.78
N GLY A 101 -7.64 -4.07 5.28
CA GLY A 101 -7.62 -4.40 6.72
C GLY A 101 -8.63 -3.63 7.59
N SER A 102 -9.05 -2.42 7.20
CA SER A 102 -10.02 -1.60 7.96
C SER A 102 -11.45 -2.16 7.98
N PHE A 103 -11.83 -2.90 6.94
CA PHE A 103 -13.11 -3.61 6.80
C PHE A 103 -12.91 -5.13 6.72
N ARG A 104 -14.00 -5.90 6.87
CA ARG A 104 -14.03 -7.37 6.61
C ARG A 104 -15.26 -7.86 5.82
N LYS A 105 -16.18 -6.96 5.51
CA LYS A 105 -17.38 -7.16 4.70
C LYS A 105 -17.80 -5.83 4.09
N PHE A 106 -18.46 -5.85 2.94
CA PHE A 106 -19.08 -4.67 2.34
C PHE A 106 -20.61 -4.75 2.47
N GLN A 107 -21.27 -3.62 2.73
CA GLN A 107 -22.69 -3.43 2.42
C GLN A 107 -22.77 -2.77 1.04
N ILE A 108 -23.14 -3.57 0.04
CA ILE A 108 -23.31 -3.15 -1.35
C ILE A 108 -24.72 -2.60 -1.50
N GLY A 109 -24.90 -1.46 -2.18
CA GLY A 109 -26.18 -0.75 -2.22
C GLY A 109 -26.48 0.06 -0.98
N ALA A 110 -25.47 0.41 -0.17
CA ALA A 110 -25.66 1.24 1.01
C ALA A 110 -26.14 2.65 0.62
N LEU A 111 -27.31 3.04 1.13
CA LEU A 111 -27.97 4.34 0.93
C LEU A 111 -28.17 5.08 2.26
N CYS A 112 -28.48 4.37 3.34
CA CYS A 112 -28.78 4.96 4.65
C CYS A 112 -28.16 4.17 5.81
N ASN A 113 -28.12 4.82 6.99
CA ASN A 113 -27.67 4.25 8.27
C ASN A 113 -28.85 3.74 9.15
N ASP A 114 -29.92 3.25 8.53
CA ASP A 114 -31.12 2.72 9.18
C ASP A 114 -31.34 1.22 8.92
N ASP A 115 -32.37 0.63 9.55
CA ASP A 115 -32.62 -0.82 9.54
C ASP A 115 -33.12 -1.36 8.17
N ASP A 116 -33.68 -0.52 7.29
CA ASP A 116 -34.15 -0.92 5.94
C ASP A 116 -33.41 -0.25 4.77
N ASN A 117 -32.36 0.52 5.05
CA ASN A 117 -31.50 1.20 4.08
C ASN A 117 -32.29 2.20 3.19
N CYS A 118 -33.17 3.00 3.82
CA CYS A 118 -34.15 3.87 3.16
C CYS A 118 -34.95 3.16 2.04
N GLY A 119 -35.30 1.89 2.26
CA GLY A 119 -36.00 1.04 1.30
C GLY A 119 -35.19 0.64 0.06
N GLN A 120 -33.88 0.90 -0.01
CA GLN A 120 -33.03 0.41 -1.10
C GLN A 120 -32.50 -1.01 -0.79
N GLU A 121 -32.70 -1.94 -1.72
CA GLU A 121 -32.10 -3.27 -1.68
C GLU A 121 -30.58 -3.18 -1.47
N SER A 122 -30.06 -3.85 -0.43
CA SER A 122 -28.63 -3.87 -0.11
C SER A 122 -28.17 -5.24 0.39
N GLU A 123 -26.92 -5.58 0.10
CA GLU A 123 -26.35 -6.90 0.38
C GLU A 123 -25.07 -6.77 1.24
N THR A 124 -25.08 -7.33 2.45
CA THR A 124 -23.87 -7.41 3.29
C THR A 124 -23.08 -8.68 3.00
N ILE A 125 -22.02 -8.57 2.20
CA ILE A 125 -21.21 -9.71 1.74
C ILE A 125 -19.80 -9.66 2.35
N TRP A 126 -19.36 -10.78 2.92
CA TRP A 126 -18.03 -10.95 3.51
C TRP A 126 -16.93 -11.07 2.45
N ILE A 127 -15.73 -10.63 2.80
CA ILE A 127 -14.54 -10.69 1.94
C ILE A 127 -13.99 -12.13 1.87
N GLN A 128 -13.54 -12.53 0.69
CA GLN A 128 -12.89 -13.80 0.37
C GLN A 128 -11.39 -13.64 0.10
N ASP A 129 -11.01 -12.61 -0.65
CA ASP A 129 -9.65 -12.36 -1.13
C ASP A 129 -9.44 -10.85 -1.33
N GLU A 130 -8.20 -10.38 -1.17
CA GLU A 130 -7.82 -8.97 -1.28
C GLU A 130 -6.60 -8.90 -2.25
N PHE A 131 -6.66 -8.03 -3.26
CA PHE A 131 -5.63 -7.88 -4.30
C PHE A 131 -5.18 -6.41 -4.38
N VAL A 132 -3.92 -6.14 -4.02
CA VAL A 132 -3.30 -4.81 -4.14
C VAL A 132 -2.76 -4.60 -5.55
N HIS A 133 -2.77 -3.36 -6.06
CA HIS A 133 -2.03 -3.03 -7.29
C HIS A 133 -0.53 -3.36 -7.11
N PRO A 134 0.13 -4.05 -8.08
CA PRO A 134 1.48 -4.60 -7.90
C PRO A 134 2.58 -3.55 -7.71
N ASP A 135 2.28 -2.30 -8.11
CA ASP A 135 3.14 -1.12 -8.05
C ASP A 135 2.60 -0.06 -7.06
N TYR A 136 1.67 -0.42 -6.16
CA TYR A 136 1.28 0.44 -5.03
C TYR A 136 2.47 0.74 -4.11
N ASP A 137 2.59 2.00 -3.69
CA ASP A 137 3.64 2.48 -2.78
C ASP A 137 3.03 3.23 -1.58
N ASP A 138 3.32 2.78 -0.36
CA ASP A 138 2.72 3.28 0.88
C ASP A 138 3.35 4.58 1.40
N GLU A 139 4.51 4.99 0.89
CA GLU A 139 5.14 6.29 1.22
C GLU A 139 4.58 7.43 0.34
N SER A 140 4.11 7.14 -0.89
CA SER A 140 3.65 8.15 -1.87
C SER A 140 2.18 8.05 -2.27
N LEU A 141 1.51 6.93 -2.02
CA LEU A 141 0.16 6.59 -2.52
C LEU A 141 0.06 6.49 -4.07
N ASP A 142 1.18 6.30 -4.75
CA ASP A 142 1.20 5.91 -6.17
C ASP A 142 0.44 4.59 -6.36
N PHE A 143 -0.42 4.51 -7.38
CA PHE A 143 -1.36 3.39 -7.60
C PHE A 143 -2.13 2.90 -6.34
N ASP A 144 -2.69 3.81 -5.54
CA ASP A 144 -3.53 3.52 -4.38
C ASP A 144 -4.91 2.92 -4.77
N VAL A 145 -4.87 1.68 -5.25
CA VAL A 145 -6.02 0.93 -5.77
C VAL A 145 -5.92 -0.54 -5.35
N ALA A 146 -7.04 -1.11 -4.90
CA ALA A 146 -7.19 -2.51 -4.55
C ALA A 146 -8.52 -3.10 -5.05
N LEU A 147 -8.49 -4.39 -5.36
CA LEU A 147 -9.66 -5.20 -5.72
C LEU A 147 -9.94 -6.17 -4.59
N VAL A 148 -11.19 -6.22 -4.15
CA VAL A 148 -11.64 -7.11 -3.08
C VAL A 148 -12.64 -8.10 -3.62
N LYS A 149 -12.29 -9.40 -3.60
CA LYS A 149 -13.21 -10.48 -3.98
C LYS A 149 -14.14 -10.81 -2.82
N LEU A 150 -15.44 -10.85 -3.13
CA LEU A 150 -16.53 -11.20 -2.25
C LEU A 150 -16.69 -12.73 -2.13
N ARG A 151 -17.27 -13.22 -1.03
CA ARG A 151 -17.57 -14.67 -0.84
C ARG A 151 -18.78 -15.20 -1.60
N ASN A 152 -19.64 -14.30 -2.08
CA ASN A 152 -20.80 -14.63 -2.91
C ASN A 152 -20.87 -13.57 -4.01
N ALA A 153 -21.39 -13.95 -5.18
CA ALA A 153 -21.82 -12.98 -6.17
C ALA A 153 -23.01 -12.17 -5.63
N SER A 154 -22.90 -10.85 -5.74
CA SER A 154 -23.95 -9.86 -5.49
C SER A 154 -25.01 -9.93 -6.60
N THR A 155 -26.28 -9.64 -6.25
CA THR A 155 -27.37 -9.48 -7.22
C THR A 155 -27.54 -8.03 -7.71
N ILE A 156 -26.81 -7.09 -7.10
CA ILE A 156 -26.81 -5.68 -7.45
C ILE A 156 -26.02 -5.45 -8.74
N GLN A 157 -26.51 -4.52 -9.58
CA GLN A 157 -25.87 -4.14 -10.84
C GLN A 157 -24.54 -3.42 -10.58
N PRO A 158 -23.39 -3.92 -11.08
CA PRO A 158 -22.11 -3.23 -10.99
C PRO A 158 -22.05 -1.93 -11.78
N ALA A 159 -21.14 -1.05 -11.39
CA ALA A 159 -20.75 0.15 -12.15
C ALA A 159 -19.96 -0.21 -13.42
N THR A 160 -19.86 0.76 -14.32
CA THR A 160 -18.96 0.71 -15.48
C THR A 160 -17.72 1.55 -15.19
N LEU A 161 -16.54 1.04 -15.55
CA LEU A 161 -15.27 1.76 -15.40
C LEU A 161 -14.93 2.54 -16.66
N ASP A 162 -14.15 3.63 -16.51
CA ASP A 162 -13.45 4.23 -17.65
C ASP A 162 -12.39 3.24 -18.19
N MET A 163 -12.52 2.92 -19.48
CA MET A 163 -11.62 2.04 -20.24
C MET A 163 -10.94 2.77 -21.40
N ASP A 164 -11.37 4.00 -21.71
CA ASP A 164 -11.00 4.76 -22.91
C ASP A 164 -10.20 6.04 -22.58
N ASN A 165 -9.99 6.33 -21.29
CA ASN A 165 -9.24 7.46 -20.73
C ASN A 165 -9.92 8.83 -20.93
N LEU A 166 -11.18 8.95 -20.47
CA LEU A 166 -11.91 10.23 -20.44
C LEU A 166 -11.11 11.30 -19.68
N VAL A 167 -10.39 10.91 -18.63
CA VAL A 167 -9.50 11.81 -17.84
C VAL A 167 -8.40 12.45 -18.69
N GLY A 168 -8.09 11.91 -19.88
CA GLY A 168 -7.16 12.52 -20.84
C GLY A 168 -7.79 13.52 -21.82
N GLU A 169 -9.12 13.68 -21.82
CA GLU A 169 -9.86 14.64 -22.65
C GLU A 169 -10.49 15.80 -21.84
N TYR A 170 -10.38 15.77 -20.51
CA TYR A 170 -10.92 16.76 -19.56
C TYR A 170 -10.28 18.16 -19.68
N GLU A 171 -11.08 19.21 -19.40
CA GLU A 171 -10.66 20.61 -19.41
C GLU A 171 -10.90 21.26 -18.02
N HIS A 172 -9.85 21.83 -17.43
CA HIS A 172 -9.86 22.29 -16.03
C HIS A 172 -11.04 23.23 -15.70
N GLY A 173 -11.90 22.75 -14.80
CA GLY A 173 -13.05 23.49 -14.29
C GLY A 173 -14.34 23.34 -15.12
N GLU A 174 -14.34 22.56 -16.21
CA GLU A 174 -15.54 22.35 -17.04
C GLU A 174 -16.21 20.97 -16.83
N ASP A 175 -15.49 19.97 -16.34
CA ASP A 175 -16.01 18.60 -16.16
C ASP A 175 -16.92 18.43 -14.94
N ASN A 176 -17.89 17.52 -15.07
CA ASN A 176 -18.99 17.26 -14.13
C ASN A 176 -18.74 15.94 -13.38
N LEU A 177 -17.85 15.97 -12.39
CA LEU A 177 -17.40 14.78 -11.66
C LEU A 177 -18.02 14.78 -10.27
N TRP A 178 -18.65 13.68 -9.85
CA TRP A 178 -19.28 13.61 -8.53
C TRP A 178 -18.55 12.62 -7.63
N VAL A 179 -18.32 13.04 -6.38
CA VAL A 179 -17.77 12.20 -5.30
C VAL A 179 -18.86 11.93 -4.26
N MET A 180 -18.82 10.78 -3.58
CA MET A 180 -19.90 10.34 -2.67
C MET A 180 -19.41 9.62 -1.42
N GLY A 181 -20.26 9.61 -0.38
CA GLY A 181 -19.94 8.94 0.89
C GLY A 181 -20.92 9.21 2.04
N PHE A 182 -20.60 8.65 3.20
CA PHE A 182 -21.29 8.79 4.49
C PHE A 182 -20.48 9.62 5.51
N GLY A 183 -19.46 10.33 5.04
CA GLY A 183 -18.63 11.21 5.84
C GLY A 183 -19.38 12.27 6.65
N LEU A 184 -18.63 12.99 7.49
CA LEU A 184 -19.13 14.13 8.26
C LEU A 184 -19.68 15.22 7.33
N THR A 185 -20.92 15.66 7.56
CA THR A 185 -21.57 16.72 6.77
C THR A 185 -21.40 18.12 7.36
N ASP A 186 -21.03 18.20 8.64
CA ASP A 186 -20.77 19.44 9.38
C ASP A 186 -19.24 19.69 9.48
N GLU A 187 -18.83 20.95 9.58
CA GLU A 187 -17.45 21.33 9.87
C GLU A 187 -17.13 21.20 11.37
N ASP A 188 -18.06 21.65 12.22
CA ASP A 188 -17.92 21.80 13.67
C ASP A 188 -18.27 20.52 14.46
N ASP A 189 -19.16 19.65 13.95
CA ASP A 189 -19.49 18.37 14.59
C ASP A 189 -18.74 17.16 13.99
N PHE A 190 -17.59 16.87 14.60
CA PHE A 190 -16.70 15.73 14.29
C PHE A 190 -17.31 14.34 14.58
N SER A 191 -18.56 14.24 15.04
CA SER A 191 -19.28 12.98 15.29
C SER A 191 -20.45 12.73 14.32
N SER A 192 -20.79 13.70 13.48
CA SER A 192 -21.97 13.70 12.60
C SER A 192 -21.76 13.02 11.23
N THR A 193 -21.46 11.71 11.20
CA THR A 193 -21.50 10.96 9.93
C THR A 193 -22.92 10.99 9.36
N SER A 194 -23.10 11.33 8.09
CA SER A 194 -24.43 11.49 7.50
C SER A 194 -25.32 10.27 7.70
N GLU A 195 -26.60 10.47 8.03
CA GLU A 195 -27.58 9.38 8.07
C GLU A 195 -27.87 8.83 6.66
N HIS A 196 -27.69 9.65 5.62
CA HIS A 196 -27.96 9.37 4.22
C HIS A 196 -26.69 9.50 3.36
N LEU A 197 -26.47 8.61 2.39
CA LEU A 197 -25.39 8.72 1.39
C LEU A 197 -25.52 10.06 0.65
N GLN A 198 -24.45 10.85 0.66
CA GLN A 198 -24.38 12.17 0.03
C GLN A 198 -23.56 12.11 -1.27
N HIS A 199 -23.78 13.05 -2.17
CA HIS A 199 -22.89 13.37 -3.28
C HIS A 199 -22.53 14.85 -3.34
N VAL A 200 -21.32 15.18 -3.85
CA VAL A 200 -20.83 16.54 -4.07
C VAL A 200 -20.28 16.67 -5.50
N ASP A 201 -20.62 17.80 -6.13
CA ASP A 201 -20.04 18.29 -7.39
C ASP A 201 -18.57 18.70 -7.20
N VAL A 202 -17.67 18.12 -7.99
CA VAL A 202 -16.27 18.52 -8.08
C VAL A 202 -15.85 18.62 -9.54
N SER A 203 -15.06 19.65 -9.87
CA SER A 203 -14.54 19.86 -11.22
C SER A 203 -13.09 19.37 -11.31
N PHE A 204 -12.69 18.90 -12.49
CA PHE A 204 -11.32 18.46 -12.76
C PHE A 204 -10.30 19.59 -12.53
N VAL A 205 -9.15 19.24 -11.94
CA VAL A 205 -8.00 20.14 -11.75
C VAL A 205 -6.80 19.61 -12.52
N ASP A 206 -6.27 20.43 -13.43
CA ASP A 206 -5.07 20.14 -14.23
C ASP A 206 -3.96 19.53 -13.36
N PHE A 207 -3.32 18.48 -13.87
CA PHE A 207 -2.28 17.76 -13.13
C PHE A 207 -1.14 18.69 -12.69
N ASP A 208 -0.64 19.57 -13.56
CA ASP A 208 0.41 20.54 -13.20
C ASP A 208 -0.04 21.48 -12.08
N ILE A 209 -1.27 22.02 -12.14
CA ILE A 209 -1.83 22.92 -11.12
C ILE A 209 -1.96 22.19 -9.78
N CYS A 210 -2.46 20.95 -9.80
CA CYS A 210 -2.56 20.16 -8.58
C CYS A 210 -1.17 19.80 -8.02
N ASN A 211 -0.23 19.37 -8.87
CA ASN A 211 1.10 18.94 -8.46
C ASN A 211 1.94 20.12 -7.93
N GLU A 212 1.73 21.35 -8.41
CA GLU A 212 2.33 22.55 -7.79
C GLU A 212 1.84 22.74 -6.33
N ASN A 213 0.55 22.57 -6.05
CA ASN A 213 0.02 22.62 -4.68
C ASN A 213 0.63 21.52 -3.80
N TYR A 214 0.80 20.32 -4.36
CA TYR A 214 1.46 19.18 -3.72
C TYR A 214 3.00 19.18 -3.84
N ARG A 215 3.62 20.30 -4.25
CA ARG A 215 5.08 20.52 -4.30
C ARG A 215 5.87 19.55 -5.19
N GLY A 216 5.23 18.95 -6.20
CA GLY A 216 5.87 18.03 -7.14
C GLY A 216 5.90 16.57 -6.69
N THR A 217 5.04 16.13 -5.77
CA THR A 217 5.00 14.74 -5.28
C THR A 217 3.97 13.84 -5.96
N LEU A 218 3.07 14.36 -6.78
CA LEU A 218 2.06 13.54 -7.46
C LEU A 218 2.66 12.81 -8.67
N THR A 219 2.11 11.62 -8.96
CA THR A 219 2.47 10.77 -10.10
C THR A 219 1.39 10.82 -11.17
N GLU A 220 1.73 10.43 -12.40
CA GLU A 220 0.79 10.44 -13.53
C GLU A 220 -0.42 9.51 -13.34
N SER A 221 -0.38 8.52 -12.42
CA SER A 221 -1.53 7.67 -12.08
C SER A 221 -2.58 8.38 -11.21
N MET A 222 -2.29 9.61 -10.78
CA MET A 222 -3.18 10.43 -9.95
C MET A 222 -3.92 11.45 -10.81
N MET A 223 -5.19 11.68 -10.50
CA MET A 223 -5.95 12.84 -10.96
C MET A 223 -6.41 13.68 -9.77
N CYS A 224 -6.78 14.93 -10.04
CA CYS A 224 -7.29 15.83 -9.02
C CYS A 224 -8.66 16.40 -9.37
N ALA A 225 -9.48 16.60 -8.34
CA ALA A 225 -10.75 17.31 -8.45
C ALA A 225 -11.00 18.16 -7.19
N ALA A 226 -11.68 19.29 -7.34
CA ALA A 226 -12.03 20.21 -6.27
C ALA A 226 -13.45 20.76 -6.49
N GLU A 227 -14.18 21.09 -5.42
CA GLU A 227 -15.52 21.64 -5.58
C GLU A 227 -15.53 22.99 -6.29
N SER A 228 -16.49 23.15 -7.20
CA SER A 228 -16.63 24.32 -8.07
C SER A 228 -16.91 25.64 -7.32
N SER A 229 -17.36 25.59 -6.06
CA SER A 229 -17.92 26.78 -5.38
C SER A 229 -17.91 26.85 -3.84
N LYS A 230 -17.52 25.81 -3.08
CA LYS A 230 -17.52 25.82 -1.60
C LYS A 230 -16.23 25.20 -1.00
N ASP A 231 -16.13 25.19 0.32
CA ASP A 231 -14.99 24.65 1.07
C ASP A 231 -15.11 23.12 1.24
N SER A 232 -14.91 22.39 0.14
CA SER A 232 -15.10 20.93 0.09
C SER A 232 -14.14 20.12 0.96
N CYS A 233 -14.69 19.05 1.54
CA CYS A 233 -13.93 17.90 2.02
C CYS A 233 -14.38 16.64 1.27
N TYR A 234 -13.52 15.61 1.23
CA TYR A 234 -13.61 14.53 0.25
C TYR A 234 -14.40 13.30 0.72
N GLY A 235 -14.85 12.55 -0.29
CA GLY A 235 -15.53 11.26 -0.24
C GLY A 235 -15.05 10.25 0.80
N ASP A 236 -15.88 9.23 1.04
CA ASP A 236 -15.46 8.07 1.81
C ASP A 236 -14.21 7.45 1.16
N SER A 237 -13.09 7.33 1.89
CA SER A 237 -11.82 6.81 1.36
C SER A 237 -12.00 5.49 0.60
N GLY A 238 -11.33 5.34 -0.54
CA GLY A 238 -11.54 4.22 -1.46
C GLY A 238 -12.86 4.25 -2.24
N GLY A 239 -13.71 5.26 -2.04
CA GLY A 239 -14.96 5.45 -2.77
C GLY A 239 -14.76 5.92 -4.22
N PRO A 240 -15.81 5.89 -5.04
CA PRO A 240 -15.72 6.28 -6.44
C PRO A 240 -15.81 7.78 -6.67
N LEU A 241 -15.10 8.24 -7.70
CA LEU A 241 -15.34 9.48 -8.45
C LEU A 241 -15.96 9.08 -9.79
N ILE A 242 -17.17 9.58 -10.07
CA ILE A 242 -17.95 9.26 -11.28
C ILE A 242 -18.05 10.49 -12.19
N ASP A 243 -17.82 10.30 -13.49
CA ASP A 243 -18.31 11.23 -14.51
C ASP A 243 -19.82 11.01 -14.68
N VAL A 244 -20.64 12.02 -14.41
CA VAL A 244 -22.11 11.86 -14.48
C VAL A 244 -22.71 12.16 -15.86
N ASN A 245 -21.90 12.54 -16.85
CA ASN A 245 -22.33 12.69 -18.24
C ASN A 245 -22.33 11.32 -18.94
N ASP A 246 -21.24 10.57 -18.80
CA ASP A 246 -21.07 9.22 -19.40
C ASP A 246 -21.39 8.08 -18.42
N GLY A 247 -21.46 8.37 -17.11
CA GLY A 247 -21.83 7.40 -16.07
C GLY A 247 -20.73 6.41 -15.70
N LEU A 248 -19.46 6.80 -15.89
CA LEU A 248 -18.29 5.94 -15.70
C LEU A 248 -17.52 6.30 -14.44
N ILE A 249 -17.01 5.29 -13.72
CA ILE A 249 -16.07 5.51 -12.63
C ILE A 249 -14.69 5.80 -13.22
N VAL A 250 -14.21 7.02 -13.00
CA VAL A 250 -12.95 7.56 -13.55
C VAL A 250 -11.84 7.62 -12.50
N GLY A 251 -12.21 7.73 -11.22
CA GLY A 251 -11.26 7.80 -10.11
C GLY A 251 -11.71 7.04 -8.86
N ILE A 252 -10.75 6.76 -7.97
CA ILE A 252 -10.95 6.21 -6.62
C ILE A 252 -10.38 7.19 -5.59
N VAL A 253 -11.15 7.57 -4.57
CA VAL A 253 -10.73 8.50 -3.50
C VAL A 253 -9.50 7.94 -2.78
N SER A 254 -8.36 8.62 -2.91
CA SER A 254 -7.12 8.23 -2.22
C SER A 254 -6.85 9.14 -1.03
N SER A 255 -6.58 10.43 -1.27
CA SER A 255 -5.99 11.30 -0.26
C SER A 255 -6.35 12.77 -0.46
N GLY A 256 -6.02 13.62 0.52
CA GLY A 256 -6.31 15.04 0.49
C GLY A 256 -5.78 15.75 1.73
N ARG A 257 -5.56 17.07 1.65
CA ARG A 257 -5.16 17.87 2.83
C ARG A 257 -6.40 18.35 3.59
N LYS A 258 -6.21 18.73 4.87
CA LYS A 258 -7.30 18.99 5.82
C LYS A 258 -8.24 20.13 5.36
N CYS A 259 -9.53 19.88 5.49
CA CYS A 259 -10.67 20.78 5.26
C CYS A 259 -10.42 22.28 5.53
N ASN A 260 -9.77 22.60 6.65
CA ASN A 260 -9.67 23.97 7.18
C ASN A 260 -8.36 24.69 6.80
N GLN A 261 -7.64 24.22 5.77
CA GLN A 261 -6.39 24.83 5.31
C GLN A 261 -6.31 24.91 3.77
N GLU A 262 -6.71 26.07 3.23
CA GLU A 262 -6.35 26.58 1.89
C GLU A 262 -6.50 25.61 0.68
N ARG A 263 -7.74 25.27 0.31
CA ARG A 263 -8.13 24.90 -1.09
C ARG A 263 -7.23 23.87 -1.81
N PHE A 264 -6.77 22.83 -1.14
CA PHE A 264 -6.14 21.71 -1.84
C PHE A 264 -7.19 20.94 -2.65
N PRO A 265 -6.89 20.50 -3.89
CA PRO A 265 -7.70 19.51 -4.57
C PRO A 265 -7.59 18.14 -3.89
N GLY A 266 -8.62 17.30 -4.05
CA GLY A 266 -8.56 15.89 -3.64
C GLY A 266 -7.75 15.07 -4.64
N ILE A 267 -7.00 14.08 -4.15
CA ILE A 267 -6.20 13.15 -4.95
C ILE A 267 -7.01 11.86 -5.15
N TYR A 268 -7.12 11.43 -6.41
CA TYR A 268 -7.83 10.22 -6.80
C TYR A 268 -6.93 9.28 -7.63
N SER A 269 -6.97 7.99 -7.28
CA SER A 269 -6.52 6.86 -8.10
C SER A 269 -7.16 6.86 -9.49
N LYS A 270 -6.46 7.20 -10.59
CA LYS A 270 -7.04 7.07 -11.95
C LYS A 270 -7.38 5.60 -12.22
N VAL A 271 -8.64 5.36 -12.61
CA VAL A 271 -9.12 4.01 -12.95
C VAL A 271 -8.43 3.47 -14.20
N TYR A 272 -8.24 4.32 -15.22
CA TYR A 272 -7.63 3.96 -16.50
C TYR A 272 -6.21 3.39 -16.34
N ASP A 273 -5.33 4.06 -15.60
CA ASP A 273 -3.93 3.61 -15.40
C ASP A 273 -3.85 2.28 -14.63
N SER A 274 -4.88 1.93 -13.86
CA SER A 274 -5.00 0.63 -13.17
C SER A 274 -5.78 -0.42 -13.99
N PHE A 275 -6.39 -0.05 -15.12
CA PHE A 275 -7.42 -0.87 -15.79
C PHE A 275 -6.89 -2.22 -16.29
N ASP A 276 -5.72 -2.25 -16.91
CA ASP A 276 -5.07 -3.49 -17.38
C ASP A 276 -4.85 -4.49 -16.22
N TRP A 277 -4.51 -4.00 -15.02
CA TRP A 277 -4.38 -4.81 -13.82
C TRP A 277 -5.75 -5.25 -13.25
N ILE A 278 -6.74 -4.35 -13.21
CA ILE A 278 -8.11 -4.66 -12.77
C ILE A 278 -8.68 -5.81 -13.61
N LEU A 279 -8.64 -5.64 -14.93
CA LEU A 279 -9.14 -6.59 -15.92
C LEU A 279 -8.38 -7.92 -15.86
N ASN A 280 -7.04 -7.91 -15.80
CA ASN A 280 -6.26 -9.13 -15.63
C ASN A 280 -6.59 -9.87 -14.31
N THR A 281 -6.84 -9.13 -13.23
CA THR A 281 -7.12 -9.69 -11.91
C THR A 281 -8.48 -10.39 -11.86
N ILE A 282 -9.54 -9.69 -12.28
CA ILE A 282 -10.91 -10.24 -12.30
C ILE A 282 -11.01 -11.38 -13.32
N CYS A 283 -10.50 -11.18 -14.54
CA CYS A 283 -10.71 -12.11 -15.64
C CYS A 283 -9.82 -13.37 -15.57
N PHE A 284 -8.69 -13.34 -14.83
CA PHE A 284 -7.72 -14.44 -14.79
C PHE A 284 -7.11 -14.79 -13.42
N THR A 285 -6.56 -13.84 -12.63
CA THR A 285 -5.69 -14.20 -11.49
C THR A 285 -6.45 -14.50 -10.19
N GLY A 286 -7.41 -13.66 -9.80
CA GLY A 286 -8.38 -13.96 -8.74
C GLY A 286 -9.55 -14.79 -9.26
N GLY A 287 -9.90 -14.57 -10.54
CA GLY A 287 -10.93 -15.31 -11.26
C GLY A 287 -12.36 -15.00 -10.79
N HIS A 288 -13.32 -15.45 -11.59
CA HIS A 288 -14.74 -15.22 -11.36
C HIS A 288 -15.53 -16.54 -11.46
N ASP A 289 -16.67 -16.61 -10.78
CA ASP A 289 -17.67 -17.67 -10.90
C ASP A 289 -18.54 -17.42 -12.15
N SER A 290 -19.75 -18.00 -12.26
CA SER A 290 -20.61 -17.83 -13.44
C SER A 290 -21.83 -16.97 -13.14
N PRO A 291 -22.20 -15.99 -13.99
CA PRO A 291 -21.63 -15.67 -15.31
C PRO A 291 -20.29 -14.92 -15.27
N ARG A 292 -19.54 -14.98 -16.38
CA ARG A 292 -18.34 -14.16 -16.62
C ARG A 292 -18.75 -12.69 -16.80
N PRO A 293 -18.04 -11.70 -16.22
CA PRO A 293 -18.31 -10.29 -16.48
C PRO A 293 -18.17 -9.95 -17.96
N GLU A 294 -18.99 -9.02 -18.47
CA GLU A 294 -19.05 -8.70 -19.91
C GLU A 294 -17.72 -8.15 -20.45
N PHE A 295 -17.05 -7.29 -19.69
CA PHE A 295 -15.69 -6.80 -20.01
C PHE A 295 -14.61 -7.90 -20.01
N CYS A 296 -14.90 -9.10 -19.51
CA CYS A 296 -14.03 -10.26 -19.62
C CYS A 296 -14.35 -11.13 -20.87
N GLU A 297 -15.42 -10.87 -21.62
CA GLU A 297 -15.67 -11.53 -22.91
C GLU A 297 -14.72 -10.98 -23.99
N GLY A 298 -14.36 -11.82 -24.97
CA GLY A 298 -13.35 -11.48 -25.99
C GLY A 298 -11.90 -11.41 -25.47
N VAL A 299 -11.69 -11.04 -24.20
CA VAL A 299 -10.38 -11.03 -23.54
C VAL A 299 -9.85 -12.46 -23.43
N THR A 300 -9.03 -12.85 -24.40
CA THR A 300 -8.13 -14.00 -24.25
C THR A 300 -7.07 -13.66 -23.21
N ALA A 301 -6.72 -14.61 -22.33
CA ALA A 301 -5.57 -14.45 -21.45
C ALA A 301 -4.35 -14.03 -22.27
N GLN A 302 -3.83 -12.82 -22.01
CA GLN A 302 -2.62 -12.31 -22.66
C GLN A 302 -1.53 -13.37 -22.48
N PRO A 303 -0.81 -13.82 -23.54
CA PRO A 303 0.06 -14.98 -23.44
C PRO A 303 1.11 -14.79 -22.34
N THR A 304 0.89 -15.44 -21.19
CA THR A 304 1.76 -15.32 -20.01
C THR A 304 3.16 -15.72 -20.45
N ALA A 305 4.07 -14.74 -20.54
CA ALA A 305 5.28 -14.85 -21.34
C ALA A 305 6.07 -16.12 -20.95
N ALA A 306 6.01 -17.14 -21.85
CA ALA A 306 6.18 -18.55 -21.48
C ALA A 306 7.41 -18.74 -20.60
N PRO A 307 7.22 -19.22 -19.35
CA PRO A 307 7.86 -18.70 -18.15
C PRO A 307 9.34 -18.41 -18.37
N SER A 308 9.63 -17.12 -18.62
CA SER A 308 10.89 -16.66 -19.19
C SER A 308 12.07 -17.32 -18.48
N PRO A 309 12.86 -18.16 -19.19
CA PRO A 309 13.53 -19.31 -18.61
C PRO A 309 14.41 -18.89 -17.43
N THR A 310 13.97 -19.26 -16.22
CA THR A 310 14.24 -18.55 -14.95
C THR A 310 15.64 -17.96 -14.97
N PRO A 311 15.77 -16.60 -15.00
CA PRO A 311 17.00 -15.94 -15.40
C PRO A 311 18.13 -16.45 -14.51
N THR A 312 18.94 -17.35 -15.09
CA THR A 312 19.89 -18.13 -14.30
C THR A 312 21.08 -17.23 -14.06
N ILE A 313 20.98 -16.35 -13.06
CA ILE A 313 21.95 -15.30 -12.78
C ILE A 313 23.28 -15.97 -12.45
N LYS A 314 24.16 -16.07 -13.45
CA LYS A 314 25.52 -16.60 -13.34
C LYS A 314 26.44 -15.59 -12.64
N SER A 315 25.96 -14.98 -11.55
CA SER A 315 26.74 -14.19 -10.59
C SER A 315 27.58 -15.11 -9.72
N THR A 316 28.51 -15.83 -10.35
CA THR A 316 29.52 -16.64 -9.66
C THR A 316 30.23 -15.75 -8.65
N CYS A 317 30.23 -16.13 -7.37
CA CYS A 317 30.90 -15.38 -6.31
C CYS A 317 32.41 -15.29 -6.59
N ARG A 318 32.87 -14.20 -7.23
CA ARG A 318 34.25 -14.00 -7.74
C ARG A 318 35.37 -14.03 -6.67
N GLN A 319 35.04 -14.30 -5.42
CA GLN A 319 35.91 -14.19 -4.25
C GLN A 319 36.22 -15.59 -3.71
N LYS A 320 37.49 -16.05 -3.83
CA LYS A 320 37.94 -17.45 -3.54
C LYS A 320 37.39 -18.11 -2.26
N ASN A 321 37.10 -17.33 -1.23
CA ASN A 321 36.62 -17.80 0.08
C ASN A 321 35.11 -17.64 0.30
N LYS A 322 34.33 -17.36 -0.76
CA LYS A 322 32.86 -17.32 -0.70
C LYS A 322 32.22 -18.30 -1.67
N SER A 323 31.06 -18.82 -1.27
CA SER A 323 30.15 -19.61 -2.10
C SER A 323 28.78 -18.93 -2.12
N ARG A 324 27.99 -19.24 -3.15
CA ARG A 324 26.64 -18.71 -3.36
C ARG A 324 25.67 -19.33 -2.37
N PHE A 325 24.89 -18.51 -1.67
CA PHE A 325 23.67 -18.92 -1.00
C PHE A 325 22.50 -18.36 -1.79
N GLU A 326 21.52 -19.21 -2.09
CA GLU A 326 20.27 -18.83 -2.73
C GLU A 326 19.09 -19.29 -1.90
N LEU A 327 18.03 -18.48 -1.92
CA LEU A 327 16.76 -18.75 -1.24
C LEU A 327 15.65 -18.33 -2.19
N ARG A 328 14.90 -19.31 -2.67
CA ARG A 328 13.63 -19.14 -3.36
C ARG A 328 12.50 -19.31 -2.36
N ILE A 329 11.51 -18.41 -2.40
CA ILE A 329 10.30 -18.46 -1.59
C ILE A 329 9.13 -18.17 -2.52
N LYS A 330 8.06 -18.94 -2.42
CA LYS A 330 6.74 -18.55 -2.90
C LYS A 330 5.82 -18.38 -1.69
N THR A 331 5.24 -17.20 -1.54
CA THR A 331 4.24 -16.92 -0.51
C THR A 331 2.84 -17.37 -0.96
N ASP A 332 1.91 -17.48 0.00
CA ASP A 332 0.48 -17.63 -0.25
C ASP A 332 -0.26 -16.36 0.18
N ARG A 333 -1.48 -16.47 0.71
CA ARG A 333 -2.46 -15.37 0.81
C ARG A 333 -2.18 -14.36 1.94
N PHE A 334 -1.35 -14.70 2.93
CA PHE A 334 -1.25 -13.96 4.20
C PHE A 334 0.20 -13.63 4.61
N SER A 335 1.07 -13.24 3.68
CA SER A 335 2.50 -13.07 4.02
C SER A 335 2.93 -11.68 4.49
N GLU A 336 2.07 -10.67 4.35
CA GLU A 336 2.39 -9.24 4.47
C GLU A 336 2.60 -8.71 5.90
N ASP A 337 2.12 -9.40 6.94
CA ASP A 337 2.54 -9.13 8.33
C ASP A 337 3.47 -10.21 8.91
N GLU A 338 3.50 -11.37 8.28
CA GLU A 338 3.77 -12.59 9.04
C GLU A 338 5.11 -13.24 8.75
N ASN A 339 5.61 -13.05 7.54
CA ASN A 339 6.64 -13.89 6.97
C ASN A 339 8.02 -13.24 6.96
N ARG A 340 8.99 -13.90 7.60
CA ARG A 340 10.38 -13.42 7.62
C ARG A 340 11.41 -14.55 7.67
N PHE A 341 12.54 -14.32 7.02
CA PHE A 341 13.69 -15.22 7.06
C PHE A 341 14.92 -14.54 7.66
N ILE A 342 15.78 -15.32 8.34
CA ILE A 342 17.06 -14.85 8.89
C ILE A 342 18.13 -15.92 8.71
N VAL A 343 19.23 -15.61 8.03
CA VAL A 343 20.41 -16.50 8.02
C VAL A 343 21.39 -16.09 9.11
N LYS A 344 21.71 -17.02 10.02
CA LYS A 344 22.60 -16.79 11.17
C LYS A 344 23.84 -17.66 11.08
N MET A 345 24.99 -17.08 11.40
CA MET A 345 26.29 -17.73 11.47
C MET A 345 26.57 -18.26 12.88
N ARG A 346 27.21 -19.43 12.96
CA ARG A 346 27.70 -20.03 14.21
C ARG A 346 28.87 -19.19 14.78
N LYS A 347 28.77 -18.79 16.05
CA LYS A 347 29.85 -18.18 16.85
C LYS A 347 29.79 -18.76 18.26
N ASN A 348 30.92 -19.20 18.81
CA ASN A 348 31.03 -19.81 20.14
C ASN A 348 29.98 -20.93 20.34
N GLY A 349 29.97 -21.89 19.41
CA GLY A 349 29.03 -23.02 19.36
C GLY A 349 27.60 -22.70 18.88
N LYS A 350 27.08 -21.49 19.11
CA LYS A 350 25.66 -21.11 18.92
C LYS A 350 25.43 -20.22 17.67
N PHE A 351 24.26 -20.34 17.02
CA PHE A 351 23.90 -19.57 15.83
C PHE A 351 23.32 -18.18 16.20
N LYS A 352 24.20 -17.26 16.62
CA LYS A 352 23.80 -15.93 17.11
C LYS A 352 23.97 -14.77 16.10
N LYS A 353 25.01 -14.75 15.26
CA LYS A 353 25.28 -13.56 14.41
C LYS A 353 24.49 -13.63 13.10
N ALA A 354 23.45 -12.80 12.97
CA ALA A 354 22.76 -12.61 11.69
C ALA A 354 23.73 -12.16 10.58
N ARG A 355 23.44 -12.56 9.35
CA ARG A 355 24.19 -12.12 8.15
C ARG A 355 23.35 -11.28 7.20
N PHE A 356 22.06 -11.60 7.11
CA PHE A 356 21.00 -10.85 6.44
C PHE A 356 19.64 -11.43 6.90
N ARG A 357 18.58 -10.68 6.64
CA ARG A 357 17.16 -11.00 6.90
C ARG A 357 16.30 -10.28 5.85
N SER A 358 15.03 -10.66 5.71
CA SER A 358 14.01 -9.74 5.16
C SER A 358 13.80 -8.55 6.11
N ARG A 359 13.19 -7.46 5.64
CA ARG A 359 12.50 -6.53 6.55
C ARG A 359 11.21 -7.22 7.09
N PHE A 360 10.49 -6.54 7.97
CA PHE A 360 9.08 -6.86 8.22
C PHE A 360 8.26 -6.45 6.97
N GLY A 361 7.11 -7.07 6.73
CA GLY A 361 6.22 -6.86 5.58
C GLY A 361 6.77 -7.02 4.15
N GLN A 362 8.07 -7.22 3.98
CA GLN A 362 8.73 -7.23 2.67
C GLN A 362 8.44 -8.46 1.77
N LEU A 363 7.46 -9.27 2.12
CA LEU A 363 7.06 -10.47 1.39
C LEU A 363 5.55 -10.38 1.11
N LEU A 364 5.21 -9.67 0.04
CA LEU A 364 3.86 -9.60 -0.52
C LEU A 364 3.27 -10.97 -0.83
N SER A 365 1.95 -11.09 -0.71
CA SER A 365 1.17 -12.32 -0.90
C SER A 365 1.25 -12.86 -2.33
N HIS A 366 1.17 -14.18 -2.46
CA HIS A 366 1.23 -14.97 -3.69
C HIS A 366 2.46 -14.78 -4.61
N LYS A 367 3.49 -14.03 -4.18
CA LYS A 367 4.64 -13.58 -5.00
C LYS A 367 5.84 -14.54 -4.88
N GLU A 368 6.56 -14.78 -5.98
CA GLU A 368 7.82 -15.55 -5.97
C GLU A 368 9.04 -14.63 -5.79
N TYR A 369 9.87 -14.95 -4.79
CA TYR A 369 11.09 -14.24 -4.44
C TYR A 369 12.32 -15.09 -4.73
N LEU A 370 13.34 -14.50 -5.37
CA LEU A 370 14.68 -15.09 -5.53
C LEU A 370 15.73 -14.19 -4.88
N LEU A 371 16.28 -14.63 -3.74
CA LEU A 371 17.40 -13.98 -3.08
C LEU A 371 18.70 -14.74 -3.34
N SER A 372 19.75 -14.03 -3.77
CA SER A 372 21.12 -14.56 -3.90
C SER A 372 22.13 -13.72 -3.10
N LYS A 373 22.97 -14.34 -2.28
CA LYS A 373 24.03 -13.69 -1.48
C LYS A 373 25.29 -14.56 -1.37
N CYS A 374 26.48 -13.97 -1.52
CA CYS A 374 27.74 -14.68 -1.32
C CYS A 374 28.14 -14.76 0.17
N LEU A 375 28.19 -15.98 0.73
CA LEU A 375 28.59 -16.26 2.12
C LEU A 375 29.97 -16.91 2.20
N ASN A 376 30.64 -16.87 3.36
CA ASN A 376 31.99 -17.40 3.52
C ASN A 376 31.94 -18.93 3.70
N LYS A 377 32.50 -19.68 2.75
CA LYS A 377 32.42 -21.16 2.74
C LYS A 377 33.10 -21.82 3.94
N ASN A 378 34.05 -21.13 4.59
CA ASN A 378 34.77 -21.59 5.79
C ASN A 378 34.03 -21.21 7.10
N LYS A 379 32.69 -21.15 7.06
CA LYS A 379 31.81 -20.85 8.19
C LYS A 379 30.53 -21.69 8.13
N CYS A 380 29.98 -21.93 9.31
CA CYS A 380 28.73 -22.65 9.51
C CYS A 380 27.54 -21.69 9.64
N TYR A 381 26.44 -22.02 9.00
CA TYR A 381 25.20 -21.23 8.96
C TYR A 381 23.96 -22.10 9.25
N LYS A 382 22.88 -21.46 9.66
CA LYS A 382 21.51 -22.00 9.61
C LYS A 382 20.56 -20.91 9.10
N LEU A 383 19.60 -21.31 8.27
CA LEU A 383 18.44 -20.51 7.89
C LEU A 383 17.36 -20.70 8.95
N PHE A 384 16.68 -19.62 9.28
CA PHE A 384 15.53 -19.59 10.16
C PHE A 384 14.39 -18.94 9.39
N MET A 385 13.33 -19.70 9.15
CA MET A 385 12.06 -19.17 8.65
C MET A 385 11.15 -18.90 9.86
N PHE A 386 10.30 -17.90 9.74
CA PHE A 386 9.28 -17.58 10.73
C PHE A 386 8.01 -17.23 9.97
N ASP A 387 7.01 -18.08 10.20
CA ASP A 387 5.58 -17.80 10.09
C ASP A 387 5.13 -17.31 11.49
N THR A 388 4.14 -16.42 11.56
CA THR A 388 3.76 -15.72 12.79
C THR A 388 2.41 -16.16 13.34
N TYR A 389 1.36 -16.28 12.52
CA TYR A 389 0.06 -16.82 12.97
C TYR A 389 -0.16 -18.29 12.59
N GLY A 390 0.62 -18.82 11.63
CA GLY A 390 0.69 -20.25 11.37
C GLY A 390 -0.07 -20.73 10.14
N ASP A 391 -0.41 -19.83 9.22
CA ASP A 391 -1.35 -19.99 8.10
C ASP A 391 -0.64 -20.19 6.74
N GLY A 392 0.58 -19.69 6.57
CA GLY A 392 1.17 -19.39 5.25
C GLY A 392 2.43 -20.33 4.75
N PHE A 393 1.53 -21.45 4.74
CA PHE A 393 1.72 -22.89 4.39
C PHE A 393 0.62 -23.90 4.74
N ILE A 394 -0.63 -23.50 5.00
CA ILE A 394 -1.72 -24.47 5.22
C ILE A 394 -2.15 -25.11 3.89
N ASN A 395 -1.51 -26.24 3.59
CA ASN A 395 -2.05 -27.45 2.94
C ASN A 395 -2.64 -27.39 1.52
N ASP A 396 -2.66 -26.23 0.86
CA ASP A 396 -3.34 -26.01 -0.44
C ASP A 396 -2.36 -25.96 -1.64
N ASP A 397 -1.18 -26.60 -1.52
CA ASP A 397 -0.08 -26.72 -2.52
C ASP A 397 0.49 -25.41 -3.13
N LYS A 398 0.04 -24.23 -2.69
CA LYS A 398 0.34 -22.94 -3.35
C LYS A 398 1.70 -22.31 -3.02
N ALA A 399 2.30 -22.64 -1.87
CA ALA A 399 3.48 -21.94 -1.34
C ALA A 399 4.56 -22.88 -0.78
N TRP A 400 5.83 -22.45 -0.90
CA TRP A 400 7.01 -23.30 -0.68
C TRP A 400 8.28 -22.47 -0.52
N TYR A 401 9.35 -23.07 0.01
CA TYR A 401 10.70 -22.47 -0.04
C TYR A 401 11.80 -23.51 -0.31
N GLU A 402 12.81 -23.07 -1.06
CA GLU A 402 14.02 -23.83 -1.36
C GLU A 402 15.25 -22.96 -1.04
N ALA A 403 16.15 -23.47 -0.20
CA ALA A 403 17.44 -22.84 0.05
C ALA A 403 18.57 -23.72 -0.49
N ARG A 404 19.51 -23.11 -1.22
CA ARG A 404 20.71 -23.76 -1.75
C ARG A 404 21.98 -23.08 -1.23
N PHE A 405 23.04 -23.86 -1.02
CA PHE A 405 24.37 -23.33 -0.72
C PHE A 405 25.42 -24.07 -1.53
N ASN A 406 26.23 -23.33 -2.30
CA ASN A 406 27.16 -23.91 -3.27
C ASN A 406 26.44 -24.88 -4.22
N ASP A 407 25.24 -24.50 -4.65
CA ASP A 407 24.30 -25.20 -5.55
C ASP A 407 23.67 -26.49 -4.98
N GLU A 408 24.17 -27.01 -3.86
CA GLU A 408 23.58 -28.10 -3.06
C GLU A 408 22.31 -27.62 -2.32
N VAL A 409 21.28 -28.46 -2.21
CA VAL A 409 20.05 -28.16 -1.45
C VAL A 409 20.32 -28.25 0.05
N VAL A 410 20.00 -27.18 0.77
CA VAL A 410 20.12 -27.05 2.23
C VAL A 410 18.80 -27.38 2.94
N VAL A 411 17.69 -26.94 2.36
CA VAL A 411 16.33 -27.23 2.81
C VAL A 411 15.36 -26.94 1.67
N GLU A 412 14.33 -27.77 1.56
CA GLU A 412 13.21 -27.65 0.61
C GLU A 412 11.93 -28.04 1.37
N ARG A 413 10.89 -27.22 1.30
CA ARG A 413 9.60 -27.43 2.00
C ARG A 413 8.44 -26.86 1.19
N SER A 414 7.32 -27.57 1.19
CA SER A 414 6.00 -27.15 0.70
C SER A 414 4.94 -27.10 1.82
N TYR A 415 5.37 -27.09 3.08
CA TYR A 415 4.53 -27.15 4.28
C TYR A 415 5.33 -26.68 5.49
N PHE A 416 4.69 -25.93 6.40
CA PHE A 416 5.21 -25.58 7.72
C PHE A 416 4.26 -26.09 8.79
N LYS A 417 4.75 -26.25 10.02
CA LYS A 417 3.87 -26.48 11.18
C LYS A 417 3.45 -25.15 11.79
N HIS A 418 2.14 -24.98 11.94
CA HIS A 418 1.45 -23.87 12.61
C HIS A 418 2.19 -23.37 13.87
N GLY A 419 2.37 -22.05 13.97
CA GLY A 419 3.00 -21.36 15.10
C GLY A 419 4.50 -21.68 15.32
N PHE A 420 5.19 -22.31 14.36
CA PHE A 420 6.58 -22.73 14.52
C PHE A 420 7.59 -22.03 13.59
N LYS A 421 8.59 -21.43 14.23
CA LYS A 421 9.87 -21.08 13.64
C LYS A 421 10.59 -22.32 13.10
N GLU A 422 10.56 -22.52 11.80
CA GLU A 422 11.34 -23.56 11.11
C GLU A 422 12.83 -23.21 11.03
N VAL A 423 13.66 -24.25 11.00
CA VAL A 423 15.12 -24.13 11.05
C VAL A 423 15.75 -25.14 10.10
N SER A 424 16.51 -24.68 9.11
CA SER A 424 17.25 -25.57 8.20
C SER A 424 18.27 -26.41 8.96
N ASP A 425 18.79 -27.46 8.33
CA ASP A 425 20.03 -28.07 8.77
C ASP A 425 21.23 -27.11 8.66
N ALA A 426 22.32 -27.48 9.33
CA ALA A 426 23.51 -26.65 9.41
C ALA A 426 24.31 -26.76 8.10
N PHE A 427 24.60 -25.64 7.45
CA PHE A 427 25.22 -25.62 6.12
C PHE A 427 26.48 -24.76 6.02
N GLY A 428 27.31 -25.06 5.03
CA GLY A 428 28.71 -24.62 4.96
C GLY A 428 29.62 -25.50 5.81
N ASN A 429 30.77 -24.98 6.23
CA ASN A 429 31.72 -25.73 7.05
C ASN A 429 31.27 -25.72 8.52
N CYS A 430 30.60 -26.80 8.95
CA CYS A 430 29.83 -26.96 10.19
C CYS A 430 30.33 -28.08 11.11
#